data_AF-A0A8S4QCF0-F1
#
_entry.id   AF-A0A8S4QCF0-F1
#
_cell.length_a   1.000
_cell.length_b   1.000
_cell.length_c   1.000
_cell.angle_alpha   90.00
_cell.angle_beta   90.00
_cell.angle_gamma   90.00
#
_symmetry.space_group_name_H-M   'P 1'
#
loop_
_entity.id
_entity.type
_entity.pdbx_description
1 polymer ?
#
loop_
_entity_poly.entity_id
_entity_poly.type
_entity_poly.pdbx_seq_one_letter_code
_entity_poly.pdbx_strand_id
1 'polypeptide(L)'
;MADDEPCITVVDVYDTASSIGKEFERIIDLYGADAVTGLMPKVIRTLEQLEFLANKHEKENADIADLQFTIERLEQQKNSRSEEKTRYEGELEQIEESWRSETKDLLEVVSKLRDENHRLTTLLREKQGESERIASKEIEFEEAEAKILEKFKDTVDRQKDRLRVLERELTQKTVDLEAHQSQLERIAKVNAELRRKCNITRSQACHLIGEKVDLETALQDKEKQIVLIKDTLRCHGSLESDSPTSPTSPTAEEIEEKLKDLEDKLVIDKKDPNRPRYTLNELRDVLLERNELKTKLIEVEEELEYYKPRSEDPPVQGPINKEPDDKLYPGMKRDSGIRKFFQFIFGDGQNDTRQRKHSTQERNLPR
;
A
#
# COMPACT_ATOMS: atom_id res chain seq x y z
N MET A 1 65.54 82.44 -11.50
CA MET A 1 66.36 83.67 -11.52
C MET A 1 65.41 84.80 -11.85
N ALA A 2 64.80 85.36 -10.81
CA ALA A 2 64.24 86.69 -10.91
C ALA A 2 65.39 87.65 -10.60
N ASP A 3 65.51 88.72 -11.37
CA ASP A 3 66.44 89.79 -11.04
C ASP A 3 65.85 90.55 -9.85
N ASP A 4 66.44 90.38 -8.66
CA ASP A 4 66.18 91.24 -7.50
C ASP A 4 66.78 92.62 -7.80
N GLU A 5 66.11 93.40 -8.64
CA GLU A 5 66.37 94.83 -8.74
C GLU A 5 66.11 95.47 -7.35
N PRO A 6 67.04 96.26 -6.82
CA PRO A 6 66.85 96.90 -5.52
C PRO A 6 65.68 97.86 -5.57
N CYS A 7 64.55 97.43 -4.98
CA CYS A 7 63.32 98.19 -4.88
C CYS A 7 63.58 99.51 -4.14
N ILE A 8 63.46 100.64 -4.85
CA ILE A 8 63.42 101.97 -4.24
C ILE A 8 62.14 102.06 -3.41
N THR A 9 62.29 102.06 -2.09
CA THR A 9 61.17 102.25 -1.14
C THR A 9 60.83 103.73 -1.01
N VAL A 10 59.67 104.03 -0.44
CA VAL A 10 59.28 105.40 -0.11
C VAL A 10 60.33 106.07 0.80
N VAL A 11 60.97 105.31 1.71
CA VAL A 11 62.03 105.80 2.61
C VAL A 11 63.26 106.28 1.82
N ASP A 12 63.69 105.51 0.81
CA ASP A 12 64.85 105.86 -0.02
C ASP A 12 64.62 107.17 -0.81
N VAL A 13 63.36 107.46 -1.19
CA VAL A 13 62.98 108.73 -1.83
C VAL A 13 63.11 109.90 -0.85
N TYR A 14 62.67 109.74 0.41
CA TYR A 14 62.81 110.76 1.45
C TYR A 14 64.28 111.02 1.83
N ASP A 15 65.12 109.99 1.92
CA ASP A 15 66.55 110.13 2.18
C ASP A 15 67.30 110.80 1.02
N THR A 16 66.90 110.49 -0.23
CA THR A 16 67.39 111.16 -1.44
C THR A 16 66.96 112.64 -1.45
N ALA A 17 65.69 112.94 -1.13
CA ALA A 17 65.17 114.30 -1.04
C ALA A 17 65.89 115.13 0.05
N SER A 18 66.15 114.54 1.21
CA SER A 18 66.92 115.15 2.32
C SER A 18 68.36 115.48 1.90
N SER A 19 68.99 114.58 1.15
CA SER A 19 70.34 114.77 0.62
C SER A 19 70.39 115.91 -0.42
N ILE A 20 69.44 115.94 -1.35
CA ILE A 20 69.29 117.01 -2.35
C ILE A 20 68.99 118.36 -1.68
N GLY A 21 68.17 118.39 -0.62
CA GLY A 21 67.85 119.60 0.14
C GLY A 21 69.09 120.28 0.73
N LYS A 22 70.01 119.50 1.32
CA LYS A 22 71.28 119.99 1.87
C LYS A 22 72.22 120.55 0.79
N GLU A 23 72.19 120.01 -0.41
CA GLU A 23 72.93 120.56 -1.55
C GLU A 23 72.32 121.88 -2.04
N PHE A 24 70.99 121.99 -2.09
CA PHE A 24 70.34 123.27 -2.41
C PHE A 24 70.60 124.35 -1.36
N GLU A 25 70.56 124.01 -0.07
CA GLU A 25 70.93 124.93 1.02
C GLU A 25 72.34 125.51 0.81
N ARG A 26 73.33 124.65 0.54
CA ARG A 26 74.71 125.06 0.26
C ARG A 26 74.85 125.93 -1.00
N ILE A 27 74.03 125.71 -2.03
CA ILE A 27 74.02 126.55 -3.24
C ILE A 27 73.40 127.93 -2.94
N ILE A 28 72.33 127.97 -2.17
CA ILE A 28 71.65 129.22 -1.75
C ILE A 28 72.59 130.09 -0.91
N ASP A 29 73.33 129.49 0.03
CA ASP A 29 74.32 130.20 0.86
C ASP A 29 75.46 130.84 0.05
N LEU A 30 75.86 130.22 -1.06
CA LEU A 30 77.01 130.67 -1.87
C LEU A 30 76.63 131.61 -3.03
N TYR A 31 75.44 131.43 -3.63
CA TYR A 31 75.04 132.11 -4.87
C TYR A 31 73.70 132.86 -4.77
N GLY A 32 73.03 132.81 -3.62
CA GLY A 32 71.71 133.40 -3.41
C GLY A 32 70.55 132.52 -3.93
N ALA A 33 69.34 132.82 -3.45
CA ALA A 33 68.15 132.01 -3.74
C ALA A 33 67.78 131.95 -5.24
N ASP A 34 68.04 133.02 -5.99
CA ASP A 34 67.68 133.13 -7.42
C ASP A 34 68.30 132.02 -8.29
N ALA A 35 69.47 131.50 -7.90
CA ALA A 35 70.15 130.40 -8.60
C ALA A 35 69.35 129.08 -8.57
N VAL A 36 68.52 128.87 -7.56
CA VAL A 36 67.80 127.60 -7.30
C VAL A 36 66.29 127.72 -7.56
N THR A 37 65.71 128.93 -7.46
CA THR A 37 64.25 129.19 -7.56
C THR A 37 63.58 128.56 -8.79
N GLY A 38 64.25 128.55 -9.96
CA GLY A 38 63.69 127.94 -11.19
C GLY A 38 63.87 126.42 -11.31
N LEU A 39 64.74 125.82 -10.50
CA LEU A 39 65.08 124.39 -10.53
C LEU A 39 64.33 123.59 -9.44
N MET A 40 64.20 124.16 -8.24
CA MET A 40 63.57 123.50 -7.09
C MET A 40 62.16 122.94 -7.40
N PRO A 41 61.22 123.67 -8.06
CA PRO A 41 59.90 123.11 -8.39
C PRO A 41 59.96 121.92 -9.37
N LYS A 42 60.99 121.83 -10.22
CA LYS A 42 61.18 120.70 -11.12
C LYS A 42 61.67 119.47 -10.36
N VAL A 43 62.59 119.68 -9.41
CA VAL A 43 63.15 118.60 -8.59
C VAL A 43 62.14 118.06 -7.59
N ILE A 44 61.33 118.93 -6.97
CA ILE A 44 60.17 118.52 -6.15
C ILE A 44 59.24 117.65 -7.00
N ARG A 45 58.83 118.10 -8.20
CA ARG A 45 57.95 117.32 -9.08
C ARG A 45 58.54 115.95 -9.47
N THR A 46 59.85 115.83 -9.67
CA THR A 46 60.47 114.51 -9.93
C THR A 46 60.52 113.62 -8.68
N LEU A 47 60.68 114.19 -7.49
CA LEU A 47 60.64 113.44 -6.22
C LEU A 47 59.21 113.00 -5.89
N GLU A 48 58.19 113.84 -6.09
CA GLU A 48 56.77 113.48 -5.99
C GLU A 48 56.40 112.32 -6.95
N GLN A 49 56.92 112.37 -8.19
CA GLN A 49 56.73 111.28 -9.15
C GLN A 49 57.44 109.99 -8.72
N LEU A 50 58.63 110.08 -8.12
CA LEU A 50 59.36 108.93 -7.61
C LEU A 50 58.70 108.32 -6.36
N GLU A 51 58.21 109.15 -5.44
CA GLU A 51 57.42 108.73 -4.27
C GLU A 51 56.12 108.03 -4.68
N PHE A 52 55.42 108.55 -5.69
CA PHE A 52 54.23 107.91 -6.24
C PHE A 52 54.55 106.54 -6.84
N LEU A 53 55.66 106.42 -7.58
CA LEU A 53 56.11 105.14 -8.15
C LEU A 53 56.53 104.13 -7.07
N ALA A 54 57.27 104.57 -6.04
CA ALA A 54 57.65 103.73 -4.91
C ALA A 54 56.43 103.22 -4.12
N ASN A 55 55.49 104.12 -3.77
CA ASN A 55 54.21 103.76 -3.12
C ASN A 55 53.38 102.78 -3.97
N LYS A 56 53.41 102.93 -5.30
CA LYS A 56 52.71 102.02 -6.21
C LYS A 56 53.39 100.65 -6.24
N HIS A 57 54.72 100.62 -6.30
CA HIS A 57 55.51 99.38 -6.32
C HIS A 57 55.39 98.59 -5.01
N GLU A 58 55.39 99.26 -3.85
CA GLU A 58 55.15 98.61 -2.54
C GLU A 58 53.76 97.93 -2.49
N LYS A 59 52.73 98.56 -3.06
CA LYS A 59 51.39 97.96 -3.17
C LYS A 59 51.35 96.80 -4.15
N GLU A 60 51.95 96.95 -5.33
CA GLU A 60 52.03 95.88 -6.32
C GLU A 60 52.81 94.66 -5.76
N ASN A 61 53.84 94.88 -4.96
CA ASN A 61 54.56 93.81 -4.26
C ASN A 61 53.73 93.13 -3.15
N ALA A 62 52.94 93.90 -2.38
CA ALA A 62 52.00 93.34 -1.41
C ALA A 62 50.93 92.48 -2.10
N ASP A 63 50.34 92.97 -3.19
CA ASP A 63 49.38 92.24 -4.02
C ASP A 63 50.02 90.96 -4.61
N ILE A 64 51.28 91.01 -5.06
CA ILE A 64 52.03 89.84 -5.53
C ILE A 64 52.24 88.82 -4.41
N ALA A 65 52.61 89.25 -3.20
CA ALA A 65 52.82 88.36 -2.05
C ALA A 65 51.51 87.69 -1.62
N ASP A 66 50.41 88.45 -1.55
CA ASP A 66 49.06 87.90 -1.27
C ASP A 66 48.64 86.92 -2.36
N LEU A 67 48.85 87.24 -3.65
CA LEU A 67 48.56 86.33 -4.75
C LEU A 67 49.39 85.04 -4.67
N GLN A 68 50.69 85.13 -4.39
CA GLN A 68 51.57 83.97 -4.17
C GLN A 68 51.06 83.08 -3.03
N PHE A 69 50.70 83.68 -1.88
CA PHE A 69 50.12 82.94 -0.75
C PHE A 69 48.78 82.27 -1.11
N THR A 70 47.92 82.94 -1.89
CA THR A 70 46.67 82.32 -2.36
C THR A 70 46.92 81.17 -3.34
N ILE A 71 47.94 81.25 -4.20
CA ILE A 71 48.35 80.18 -5.11
C ILE A 71 48.85 78.98 -4.31
N GLU A 72 49.80 79.16 -3.38
CA GLU A 72 50.34 78.07 -2.55
C GLU A 72 49.22 77.37 -1.76
N ARG A 73 48.31 78.13 -1.15
CA ARG A 73 47.14 77.59 -0.44
C ARG A 73 46.21 76.79 -1.35
N LEU A 74 45.97 77.26 -2.58
CA LEU A 74 45.13 76.56 -3.57
C LEU A 74 45.81 75.31 -4.14
N GLU A 75 47.13 75.34 -4.33
CA GLU A 75 47.93 74.18 -4.73
C GLU A 75 47.95 73.11 -3.64
N GLN A 76 48.14 73.49 -2.37
CA GLN A 76 48.01 72.58 -1.24
C GLN A 76 46.61 71.97 -1.18
N GLN A 77 45.55 72.78 -1.28
CA GLN A 77 44.17 72.29 -1.28
C GLN A 77 43.88 71.33 -2.46
N LYS A 78 44.43 71.62 -3.64
CA LYS A 78 44.34 70.76 -4.83
C LYS A 78 45.07 69.43 -4.61
N ASN A 79 46.26 69.46 -4.01
CA ASN A 79 47.04 68.26 -3.73
C ASN A 79 46.35 67.38 -2.68
N SER A 80 45.92 67.93 -1.54
CA SER A 80 45.18 67.17 -0.52
C SER A 80 43.90 66.55 -1.09
N ARG A 81 43.13 67.28 -1.90
CA ARG A 81 41.93 66.74 -2.57
C ARG A 81 42.27 65.65 -3.59
N SER A 82 43.44 65.72 -4.24
CA SER A 82 43.91 64.67 -5.14
C SER A 82 44.33 63.41 -4.36
N GLU A 83 45.02 63.57 -3.24
CA GLU A 83 45.41 62.47 -2.35
C GLU A 83 44.18 61.76 -1.77
N GLU A 84 43.20 62.51 -1.25
CA GLU A 84 41.90 61.99 -0.79
C GLU A 84 41.22 61.18 -1.90
N LYS A 85 41.16 61.70 -3.14
CA LYS A 85 40.59 60.98 -4.28
C LYS A 85 41.31 59.66 -4.52
N THR A 86 42.65 59.66 -4.56
CA THR A 86 43.42 58.41 -4.76
C THR A 86 43.24 57.40 -3.63
N ARG A 87 43.03 57.85 -2.39
CA ARG A 87 42.70 56.97 -1.25
C ARG A 87 41.32 56.34 -1.43
N TYR A 88 40.30 57.13 -1.75
CA TYR A 88 38.95 56.61 -1.99
C TYR A 88 38.87 55.69 -3.21
N GLU A 89 39.66 55.95 -4.26
CA GLU A 89 39.80 55.06 -5.41
C GLU A 89 40.42 53.72 -4.99
N GLY A 90 41.49 53.69 -4.21
CA GLY A 90 42.09 52.45 -3.68
C GLY A 90 41.21 51.70 -2.67
N GLU A 91 40.48 52.40 -1.80
CA GLU A 91 39.50 51.79 -0.88
C GLU A 91 38.33 51.16 -1.67
N LEU A 92 37.86 51.82 -2.73
CA LEU A 92 36.81 51.28 -3.60
C LEU A 92 37.30 50.03 -4.36
N GLU A 93 38.50 50.08 -4.94
CA GLU A 93 39.13 48.92 -5.60
C GLU A 93 39.27 47.73 -4.64
N GLN A 94 39.66 47.97 -3.37
CA GLN A 94 39.76 46.93 -2.36
C GLN A 94 38.40 46.31 -2.01
N ILE A 95 37.35 47.12 -1.89
CA ILE A 95 35.98 46.64 -1.65
C ILE A 95 35.47 45.84 -2.86
N GLU A 96 35.72 46.31 -4.09
CA GLU A 96 35.32 45.55 -5.28
C GLU A 96 36.06 44.21 -5.37
N GLU A 97 37.35 44.15 -5.01
CA GLU A 97 38.10 42.89 -5.04
C GLU A 97 37.67 41.92 -3.93
N SER A 98 37.33 42.41 -2.73
CA SER A 98 36.76 41.53 -1.69
C SER A 98 35.40 40.98 -2.13
N TRP A 99 34.53 41.82 -2.72
CA TRP A 99 33.24 41.38 -3.28
C TRP A 99 33.42 40.38 -4.43
N ARG A 100 34.43 40.54 -5.29
CA ARG A 100 34.77 39.57 -6.35
C ARG A 100 35.23 38.24 -5.76
N SER A 101 36.10 38.26 -4.74
CA SER A 101 36.55 37.04 -4.05
C SER A 101 35.40 36.31 -3.36
N GLU A 102 34.61 37.02 -2.54
CA GLU A 102 33.46 36.44 -1.84
C GLU A 102 32.43 35.86 -2.82
N THR A 103 32.14 36.56 -3.92
CA THR A 103 31.25 36.06 -4.98
C THR A 103 31.80 34.78 -5.62
N LYS A 104 33.11 34.73 -5.89
CA LYS A 104 33.78 33.56 -6.46
C LYS A 104 33.74 32.37 -5.49
N ASP A 105 34.04 32.58 -4.23
CA ASP A 105 34.07 31.53 -3.19
C ASP A 105 32.65 30.97 -2.97
N LEU A 106 31.64 31.82 -2.92
CA LEU A 106 30.22 31.42 -2.86
C LEU A 106 29.80 30.62 -4.12
N LEU A 107 30.23 31.02 -5.31
CA LEU A 107 29.98 30.27 -6.55
C LEU A 107 30.67 28.89 -6.53
N GLU A 108 31.90 28.79 -6.00
CA GLU A 108 32.60 27.51 -5.86
C GLU A 108 31.89 26.58 -4.87
N VAL A 109 31.43 27.10 -3.72
CA VAL A 109 30.61 26.33 -2.76
C VAL A 109 29.29 25.87 -3.41
N VAL A 110 28.61 26.74 -4.16
CA VAL A 110 27.38 26.36 -4.89
C VAL A 110 27.65 25.31 -5.97
N SER A 111 28.80 25.35 -6.66
CA SER A 111 29.18 24.28 -7.60
C SER A 111 29.37 22.96 -6.87
N LYS A 112 30.21 22.92 -5.82
CA LYS A 112 30.46 21.70 -5.03
C LYS A 112 29.17 21.09 -4.47
N LEU A 113 28.24 21.92 -3.99
CA LEU A 113 26.93 21.45 -3.50
C LEU A 113 26.02 20.95 -4.62
N ARG A 114 26.09 21.50 -5.84
CA ARG A 114 25.37 20.97 -7.01
C ARG A 114 25.96 19.63 -7.46
N ASP A 115 27.28 19.53 -7.50
CA ASP A 115 27.99 18.32 -7.90
C ASP A 115 27.73 17.16 -6.92
N GLU A 116 27.76 17.43 -5.61
CA GLU A 116 27.42 16.43 -4.58
C GLU A 116 25.92 16.07 -4.60
N ASN A 117 25.01 17.02 -4.78
CA ASN A 117 23.58 16.69 -4.96
C ASN A 117 23.34 15.84 -6.22
N HIS A 118 24.05 16.11 -7.32
CA HIS A 118 23.98 15.31 -8.53
C HIS A 118 24.48 13.89 -8.27
N ARG A 119 25.65 13.75 -7.64
CA ARG A 119 26.26 12.47 -7.23
C ARG A 119 25.37 11.66 -6.28
N LEU A 120 24.76 12.31 -5.28
CA LEU A 120 23.81 11.65 -4.37
C LEU A 120 22.54 11.21 -5.11
N THR A 121 22.05 12.02 -6.07
CA THR A 121 20.89 11.67 -6.91
C THR A 121 21.20 10.48 -7.81
N THR A 122 22.40 10.40 -8.42
CA THR A 122 22.81 9.24 -9.22
C THR A 122 22.96 8.00 -8.36
N LEU A 123 23.60 8.09 -7.18
CA LEU A 123 23.73 6.97 -6.24
C LEU A 123 22.38 6.47 -5.72
N LEU A 124 21.43 7.38 -5.42
CA LEU A 124 20.07 7.00 -5.03
C LEU A 124 19.34 6.27 -6.16
N ARG A 125 19.47 6.74 -7.42
CA ARG A 125 18.88 6.09 -8.59
C ARG A 125 19.51 4.71 -8.86
N GLU A 126 20.81 4.57 -8.68
CA GLU A 126 21.52 3.29 -8.78
C GLU A 126 21.03 2.31 -7.69
N LYS A 127 20.90 2.78 -6.44
CA LYS A 127 20.38 1.96 -5.32
C LYS A 127 18.91 1.58 -5.49
N GLN A 128 18.08 2.46 -6.04
CA GLN A 128 16.71 2.15 -6.44
C GLN A 128 16.69 1.06 -7.51
N GLY A 129 17.48 1.20 -8.59
CA GLY A 129 17.59 0.18 -9.63
C GLY A 129 18.18 -1.16 -9.16
N GLU A 130 19.08 -1.16 -8.19
CA GLU A 130 19.53 -2.39 -7.52
C GLU A 130 18.40 -3.03 -6.71
N SER A 131 17.64 -2.24 -5.94
CA SER A 131 16.51 -2.72 -5.15
C SER A 131 15.39 -3.29 -6.03
N GLU A 132 15.06 -2.62 -7.13
CA GLU A 132 14.09 -3.10 -8.13
C GLU A 132 14.54 -4.42 -8.77
N ARG A 133 15.84 -4.58 -9.05
CA ARG A 133 16.41 -5.83 -9.57
C ARG A 133 16.41 -6.96 -8.55
N ILE A 134 16.58 -6.66 -7.26
CA ILE A 134 16.49 -7.66 -6.19
C ILE A 134 15.03 -8.10 -6.04
N ALA A 135 14.09 -7.15 -5.90
CA ALA A 135 12.66 -7.44 -5.82
C ALA A 135 12.14 -8.22 -7.04
N SER A 136 12.60 -7.89 -8.26
CA SER A 136 12.25 -8.64 -9.47
C SER A 136 12.71 -10.09 -9.41
N LYS A 137 13.93 -10.35 -8.88
CA LYS A 137 14.46 -11.70 -8.70
C LYS A 137 13.77 -12.47 -7.57
N GLU A 138 13.36 -11.78 -6.51
CA GLU A 138 12.54 -12.36 -5.44
C GLU A 138 11.19 -12.82 -6.00
N ILE A 139 10.52 -11.99 -6.80
CA ILE A 139 9.27 -12.36 -7.51
C ILE A 139 9.51 -13.53 -8.47
N GLU A 140 10.57 -13.52 -9.29
CA GLU A 140 10.90 -14.65 -10.18
C GLU A 140 11.15 -15.95 -9.40
N PHE A 141 11.76 -15.86 -8.22
CA PHE A 141 12.01 -17.01 -7.34
C PHE A 141 10.74 -17.51 -6.67
N GLU A 142 9.91 -16.61 -6.12
CA GLU A 142 8.59 -16.94 -5.54
C GLU A 142 7.67 -17.57 -6.60
N GLU A 143 7.66 -17.07 -7.83
CA GLU A 143 6.95 -17.68 -8.95
C GLU A 143 7.47 -19.09 -9.27
N ALA A 144 8.79 -19.31 -9.21
CA ALA A 144 9.39 -20.63 -9.46
C ALA A 144 9.04 -21.61 -8.33
N GLU A 145 9.07 -21.17 -7.08
CA GLU A 145 8.65 -21.95 -5.91
C GLU A 145 7.15 -22.27 -5.96
N ALA A 146 6.30 -21.30 -6.30
CA ALA A 146 4.87 -21.50 -6.49
C ALA A 146 4.58 -22.56 -7.58
N LYS A 147 5.29 -22.53 -8.72
CA LYS A 147 5.20 -23.55 -9.79
C LYS A 147 5.67 -24.94 -9.34
N ILE A 148 6.57 -25.02 -8.35
CA ILE A 148 7.01 -26.29 -7.74
C ILE A 148 5.95 -26.81 -6.75
N LEU A 149 5.42 -25.93 -5.89
CA LEU A 149 4.35 -26.24 -4.95
C LEU A 149 3.06 -26.67 -5.67
N GLU A 150 2.72 -26.01 -6.78
CA GLU A 150 1.60 -26.40 -7.65
C GLU A 150 1.80 -27.83 -8.15
N LYS A 151 2.96 -28.16 -8.75
CA LYS A 151 3.27 -29.53 -9.20
C LYS A 151 3.19 -30.56 -8.07
N PHE A 152 3.66 -30.23 -6.86
CA PHE A 152 3.53 -31.13 -5.71
C PHE A 152 2.08 -31.35 -5.30
N LYS A 153 1.27 -30.28 -5.18
CA LYS A 153 -0.18 -30.37 -4.93
C LYS A 153 -0.85 -31.27 -5.97
N ASP A 154 -0.53 -31.05 -7.24
CA ASP A 154 -0.98 -31.81 -8.39
C ASP A 154 -0.64 -33.31 -8.28
N THR A 155 0.56 -33.67 -7.79
CA THR A 155 0.92 -35.08 -7.55
C THR A 155 0.21 -35.67 -6.33
N VAL A 156 0.00 -34.88 -5.28
CA VAL A 156 -0.73 -35.28 -4.07
C VAL A 156 -2.21 -35.54 -4.38
N ASP A 157 -2.84 -34.69 -5.18
CA ASP A 157 -4.26 -34.86 -5.52
C ASP A 157 -4.46 -36.08 -6.45
N ARG A 158 -3.55 -36.33 -7.42
CA ARG A 158 -3.50 -37.59 -8.18
C ARG A 158 -3.31 -38.82 -7.28
N GLN A 159 -2.49 -38.74 -6.24
CA GLN A 159 -2.30 -39.82 -5.27
C GLN A 159 -3.56 -40.05 -4.43
N LYS A 160 -4.23 -38.99 -3.95
CA LYS A 160 -5.51 -39.08 -3.22
C LYS A 160 -6.59 -39.73 -4.08
N ASP A 161 -6.72 -39.35 -5.35
CA ASP A 161 -7.72 -39.95 -6.25
C ASP A 161 -7.41 -41.42 -6.55
N ARG A 162 -6.14 -41.79 -6.70
CA ARG A 162 -5.73 -43.19 -6.80
C ARG A 162 -6.05 -43.98 -5.52
N LEU A 163 -5.83 -43.41 -4.34
CA LEU A 163 -6.23 -44.02 -3.06
C LEU A 163 -7.75 -44.21 -3.00
N ARG A 164 -8.54 -43.18 -3.34
CA ARG A 164 -10.02 -43.28 -3.40
C ARG A 164 -10.52 -44.34 -4.38
N VAL A 165 -9.82 -44.58 -5.49
CA VAL A 165 -10.17 -45.67 -6.42
C VAL A 165 -9.85 -47.02 -5.78
N LEU A 166 -8.64 -47.20 -5.22
CA LEU A 166 -8.24 -48.43 -4.54
C LEU A 166 -9.12 -48.75 -3.31
N GLU A 167 -9.56 -47.74 -2.56
CA GLU A 167 -10.52 -47.87 -1.46
C GLU A 167 -11.88 -48.42 -1.95
N ARG A 168 -12.40 -47.90 -3.07
CA ARG A 168 -13.64 -48.42 -3.68
C ARG A 168 -13.48 -49.84 -4.23
N GLU A 169 -12.33 -50.14 -4.83
CA GLU A 169 -12.01 -51.51 -5.27
C GLU A 169 -11.92 -52.47 -4.08
N LEU A 170 -11.29 -52.04 -2.98
CA LEU A 170 -11.20 -52.82 -1.73
C LEU A 170 -12.58 -53.07 -1.14
N THR A 171 -13.44 -52.05 -1.01
CA THR A 171 -14.80 -52.23 -0.46
C THR A 171 -15.65 -53.14 -1.35
N GLN A 172 -15.55 -53.03 -2.67
CA GLN A 172 -16.21 -53.97 -3.59
C GLN A 172 -15.70 -55.40 -3.38
N LYS A 173 -14.38 -55.60 -3.22
CA LYS A 173 -13.81 -56.92 -2.94
C LYS A 173 -14.24 -57.49 -1.59
N THR A 174 -14.44 -56.65 -0.57
CA THR A 174 -15.02 -57.08 0.71
C THR A 174 -16.46 -57.55 0.53
N VAL A 175 -17.30 -56.82 -0.20
CA VAL A 175 -18.69 -57.23 -0.51
C VAL A 175 -18.73 -58.52 -1.34
N ASP A 176 -17.83 -58.68 -2.33
CA ASP A 176 -17.69 -59.91 -3.11
C ASP A 176 -17.34 -61.11 -2.19
N LEU A 177 -16.41 -60.91 -1.23
CA LEU A 177 -16.00 -61.92 -0.25
C LEU A 177 -17.14 -62.30 0.70
N GLU A 178 -17.89 -61.33 1.24
CA GLU A 178 -19.06 -61.56 2.08
C GLU A 178 -20.16 -62.34 1.33
N ALA A 179 -20.37 -62.02 0.05
CA ALA A 179 -21.31 -62.75 -0.81
C ALA A 179 -20.87 -64.20 -1.06
N HIS A 180 -19.57 -64.44 -1.30
CA HIS A 180 -19.02 -65.79 -1.43
C HIS A 180 -19.04 -66.57 -0.11
N GLN A 181 -18.76 -65.93 1.02
CA GLN A 181 -18.91 -66.53 2.35
C GLN A 181 -20.38 -66.95 2.60
N SER A 182 -21.33 -66.08 2.27
CA SER A 182 -22.77 -66.37 2.32
C SER A 182 -23.22 -67.50 1.36
N GLN A 183 -22.49 -67.74 0.27
CA GLN A 183 -22.68 -68.92 -0.60
C GLN A 183 -22.12 -70.19 0.05
N LEU A 184 -20.92 -70.13 0.61
CA LEU A 184 -20.27 -71.25 1.32
C LEU A 184 -21.11 -71.70 2.53
N GLU A 185 -21.62 -70.78 3.33
CA GLU A 185 -22.49 -71.09 4.48
C GLU A 185 -23.79 -71.79 4.07
N ARG A 186 -24.43 -71.33 2.98
CA ARG A 186 -25.61 -72.01 2.40
C ARG A 186 -25.29 -73.43 1.94
N ILE A 187 -24.18 -73.62 1.22
CA ILE A 187 -23.74 -74.95 0.76
C ILE A 187 -23.38 -75.84 1.95
N ALA A 188 -22.72 -75.30 2.99
CA ALA A 188 -22.42 -76.03 4.22
C ALA A 188 -23.68 -76.50 4.95
N LYS A 189 -24.71 -75.63 5.03
CA LYS A 189 -26.02 -75.98 5.60
C LYS A 189 -26.71 -77.10 4.80
N VAL A 190 -26.78 -77.00 3.47
CA VAL A 190 -27.36 -78.04 2.61
C VAL A 190 -26.57 -79.35 2.73
N ASN A 191 -25.23 -79.31 2.77
CA ASN A 191 -24.40 -80.49 2.99
C ASN A 191 -24.65 -81.12 4.36
N ALA A 192 -24.85 -80.34 5.42
CA ALA A 192 -25.21 -80.85 6.74
C ALA A 192 -26.60 -81.50 6.75
N GLU A 193 -27.58 -80.91 6.06
CA GLU A 193 -28.93 -81.48 5.88
C GLU A 193 -28.89 -82.78 5.06
N LEU A 194 -28.11 -82.85 3.98
CA LEU A 194 -27.91 -84.07 3.20
C LEU A 194 -27.22 -85.17 4.02
N ARG A 195 -26.19 -84.83 4.83
CA ARG A 195 -25.56 -85.78 5.76
C ARG A 195 -26.56 -86.31 6.80
N ARG A 196 -27.41 -85.45 7.37
CA ARG A 196 -28.50 -85.85 8.28
C ARG A 196 -29.50 -86.78 7.58
N LYS A 197 -30.00 -86.43 6.40
CA LYS A 197 -30.89 -87.27 5.59
C LYS A 197 -30.27 -88.64 5.30
N CYS A 198 -29.02 -88.67 4.84
CA CYS A 198 -28.28 -89.90 4.57
C CYS A 198 -28.11 -90.78 5.82
N ASN A 199 -27.90 -90.18 6.99
CA ASN A 199 -27.85 -90.92 8.27
C ASN A 199 -29.22 -91.48 8.67
N ILE A 200 -30.31 -90.71 8.51
CA ILE A 200 -31.68 -91.17 8.78
C ILE A 200 -32.06 -92.33 7.85
N THR A 201 -31.85 -92.19 6.54
CA THR A 201 -32.15 -93.25 5.58
C THR A 201 -31.29 -94.50 5.81
N ARG A 202 -30.03 -94.33 6.22
CA ARG A 202 -29.17 -95.47 6.63
C ARG A 202 -29.73 -96.15 7.89
N SER A 203 -30.18 -95.39 8.88
CA SER A 203 -30.78 -95.94 10.10
C SER A 203 -32.08 -96.69 9.80
N GLN A 204 -32.92 -96.16 8.92
CA GLN A 204 -34.14 -96.82 8.43
C GLN A 204 -33.82 -98.12 7.68
N ALA A 205 -32.81 -98.10 6.79
CA ALA A 205 -32.36 -99.31 6.11
C ALA A 205 -31.84 -100.38 7.09
N CYS A 206 -31.05 -100.00 8.09
CA CYS A 206 -30.61 -100.93 9.14
C CYS A 206 -31.78 -101.48 9.97
N HIS A 207 -32.80 -100.67 10.27
CA HIS A 207 -33.98 -101.11 11.00
C HIS A 207 -34.80 -102.12 10.19
N LEU A 208 -35.09 -101.83 8.91
CA LEU A 208 -35.76 -102.75 7.99
C LEU A 208 -34.98 -104.05 7.77
N ILE A 209 -33.64 -104.00 7.78
CA ILE A 209 -32.79 -105.20 7.76
C ILE A 209 -32.95 -106.00 9.06
N GLY A 210 -33.06 -105.34 10.22
CA GLY A 210 -33.39 -105.96 11.50
C GLY A 210 -34.75 -106.66 11.48
N GLU A 211 -35.82 -105.93 11.12
CA GLU A 211 -37.17 -106.50 10.99
C GLU A 211 -37.21 -107.66 10.00
N LYS A 212 -36.47 -107.58 8.88
CA LYS A 212 -36.33 -108.68 7.93
C LYS A 212 -35.71 -109.91 8.58
N VAL A 213 -34.65 -109.75 9.38
CA VAL A 213 -34.00 -110.86 10.10
C VAL A 213 -34.92 -111.45 11.18
N ASP A 214 -35.67 -110.61 11.89
CA ASP A 214 -36.65 -111.05 12.89
C ASP A 214 -37.81 -111.83 12.23
N LEU A 215 -38.31 -111.37 11.07
CA LEU A 215 -39.31 -112.09 10.29
C LEU A 215 -38.76 -113.37 9.65
N GLU A 216 -37.51 -113.39 9.17
CA GLU A 216 -36.87 -114.60 8.63
C GLU A 216 -36.63 -115.64 9.72
N THR A 217 -36.26 -115.24 10.94
CA THR A 217 -36.12 -116.18 12.07
C THR A 217 -37.48 -116.68 12.57
N ALA A 218 -38.49 -115.81 12.68
CA ALA A 218 -39.86 -116.21 13.01
C ALA A 218 -40.47 -117.15 11.95
N LEU A 219 -40.20 -116.93 10.67
CA LEU A 219 -40.59 -117.83 9.58
C LEU A 219 -39.92 -119.19 9.73
N GLN A 220 -38.60 -119.23 9.96
CA GLN A 220 -37.86 -120.48 10.21
C GLN A 220 -38.41 -121.24 11.43
N ASP A 221 -38.80 -120.55 12.49
CA ASP A 221 -39.42 -121.20 13.67
C ASP A 221 -40.83 -121.73 13.38
N LYS A 222 -41.60 -121.06 12.52
CA LYS A 222 -42.88 -121.57 12.02
C LYS A 222 -42.70 -122.75 11.07
N GLU A 223 -41.67 -122.75 10.23
CA GLU A 223 -41.29 -123.90 9.40
C GLU A 223 -40.90 -125.11 10.26
N LYS A 224 -40.11 -124.92 11.33
CA LYS A 224 -39.81 -125.97 12.32
C LYS A 224 -41.08 -126.51 12.99
N GLN A 225 -42.04 -125.64 13.35
CA GLN A 225 -43.34 -126.04 13.90
C GLN A 225 -44.17 -126.84 12.87
N ILE A 226 -44.16 -126.45 11.59
CA ILE A 226 -44.82 -127.19 10.50
C ILE A 226 -44.17 -128.56 10.27
N VAL A 227 -42.84 -128.66 10.36
CA VAL A 227 -42.12 -129.94 10.31
C VAL A 227 -42.54 -130.84 11.48
N LEU A 228 -42.50 -130.33 12.72
CA LEU A 228 -42.98 -131.04 13.92
C LEU A 228 -44.44 -131.51 13.78
N ILE A 229 -45.35 -130.67 13.28
CA ILE A 229 -46.75 -131.05 13.07
C ILE A 229 -46.88 -132.09 11.95
N LYS A 230 -46.12 -131.99 10.86
CA LYS A 230 -46.06 -133.03 9.81
C LYS A 230 -45.52 -134.37 10.34
N ASP A 231 -44.54 -134.34 11.23
CA ASP A 231 -43.98 -135.54 11.85
C ASP A 231 -44.94 -136.15 12.89
N THR A 232 -45.71 -135.32 13.60
CA THR A 232 -46.79 -135.79 14.50
C THR A 232 -47.96 -136.39 13.71
N LEU A 233 -48.36 -135.77 12.61
CA LEU A 233 -49.40 -136.27 11.70
C LEU A 233 -48.94 -137.49 10.87
N ARG A 234 -47.64 -137.75 10.75
CA ARG A 234 -47.09 -138.98 10.17
C ARG A 234 -47.34 -140.23 11.02
N CYS A 235 -47.73 -140.07 12.30
CA CYS A 235 -47.88 -141.17 13.25
C CYS A 235 -49.33 -141.62 13.53
N HIS A 236 -50.35 -140.98 12.94
CA HIS A 236 -51.74 -141.45 12.97
C HIS A 236 -52.41 -141.21 11.62
N GLY A 237 -52.86 -142.28 10.96
CA GLY A 237 -53.30 -142.23 9.56
C GLY A 237 -54.80 -142.36 9.33
N SER A 238 -55.26 -141.61 8.31
CA SER A 238 -56.37 -141.91 7.38
C SER A 238 -57.82 -141.82 7.86
N LEU A 239 -58.69 -141.45 6.90
CA LEU A 239 -60.15 -141.21 6.98
C LEU A 239 -60.51 -139.84 7.63
N GLU A 240 -61.52 -139.09 7.19
CA GLU A 240 -62.66 -139.38 6.30
C GLU A 240 -63.21 -138.11 5.59
N SER A 241 -64.44 -138.19 5.05
CA SER A 241 -65.32 -137.19 4.41
C SER A 241 -65.66 -135.94 5.28
N ASP A 242 -66.38 -134.87 4.89
CA ASP A 242 -67.18 -134.50 3.68
C ASP A 242 -67.33 -132.95 3.58
N SER A 243 -68.15 -132.45 2.64
CA SER A 243 -68.55 -131.02 2.37
C SER A 243 -69.36 -130.29 3.50
N PRO A 244 -69.94 -129.05 3.38
CA PRO A 244 -69.76 -127.88 2.46
C PRO A 244 -69.82 -126.43 3.12
N THR A 245 -69.71 -125.37 2.30
CA THR A 245 -70.33 -123.99 2.42
C THR A 245 -70.00 -122.95 3.55
N SER A 246 -69.37 -121.83 3.15
CA SER A 246 -69.73 -120.40 3.49
C SER A 246 -69.54 -119.87 4.95
N PRO A 247 -69.70 -118.55 5.28
CA PRO A 247 -69.49 -117.28 4.55
C PRO A 247 -68.74 -116.16 5.35
N THR A 248 -68.53 -114.98 4.73
CA THR A 248 -68.44 -113.59 5.31
C THR A 248 -67.58 -113.22 6.54
N SER A 249 -66.53 -112.40 6.28
CA SER A 249 -66.28 -111.06 6.91
C SER A 249 -66.03 -110.97 8.45
N PRO A 250 -65.85 -109.78 9.09
CA PRO A 250 -65.64 -108.43 8.58
C PRO A 250 -64.41 -107.70 9.23
N THR A 251 -64.49 -106.37 9.23
CA THR A 251 -63.75 -105.28 9.90
C THR A 251 -63.45 -105.53 11.41
N ALA A 252 -62.65 -104.73 12.16
CA ALA A 252 -62.52 -103.26 12.15
C ALA A 252 -61.36 -102.74 13.07
N GLU A 253 -61.36 -101.62 13.84
CA GLU A 253 -62.29 -100.47 14.14
C GLU A 253 -61.46 -99.26 14.76
N GLU A 254 -61.97 -98.00 14.67
CA GLU A 254 -61.96 -96.92 15.73
C GLU A 254 -60.66 -96.13 16.16
N ILE A 255 -60.65 -94.86 16.66
CA ILE A 255 -61.67 -93.77 16.86
C ILE A 255 -61.06 -92.33 17.04
N GLU A 256 -61.81 -91.28 16.62
CA GLU A 256 -61.90 -89.83 17.05
C GLU A 256 -60.66 -88.89 17.29
N GLU A 257 -60.75 -87.54 17.41
CA GLU A 257 -61.88 -86.58 17.58
C GLU A 257 -61.73 -85.21 16.82
N LYS A 258 -62.49 -84.16 17.19
CA LYS A 258 -63.02 -83.05 16.33
C LYS A 258 -62.53 -81.62 16.68
N LEU A 259 -62.96 -80.64 15.84
CA LEU A 259 -63.23 -79.17 16.06
C LEU A 259 -62.42 -78.24 15.11
N LYS A 260 -62.92 -77.12 14.54
CA LYS A 260 -64.29 -76.58 14.27
C LYS A 260 -64.16 -75.36 13.31
N ASP A 261 -65.08 -75.13 12.38
CA ASP A 261 -65.17 -73.87 11.60
C ASP A 261 -66.04 -72.81 12.30
N LEU A 262 -65.69 -71.51 12.17
CA LEU A 262 -66.56 -70.36 11.79
C LEU A 262 -66.05 -68.96 12.23
N GLU A 263 -66.63 -67.95 11.55
CA GLU A 263 -66.74 -66.50 11.84
C GLU A 263 -65.67 -65.49 11.37
N ASP A 264 -66.04 -64.78 10.29
CA ASP A 264 -65.72 -63.38 10.06
C ASP A 264 -66.11 -62.48 11.25
N LYS A 265 -65.20 -61.59 11.67
CA LYS A 265 -65.38 -60.12 11.77
C LYS A 265 -64.38 -59.50 12.74
N LEU A 266 -63.42 -58.76 12.19
CA LEU A 266 -63.02 -57.49 12.80
C LEU A 266 -62.72 -56.47 11.71
N VAL A 267 -63.78 -55.75 11.34
CA VAL A 267 -63.76 -54.66 10.38
C VAL A 267 -62.92 -53.51 10.95
N ILE A 268 -61.89 -53.11 10.23
CA ILE A 268 -61.43 -51.73 10.23
C ILE A 268 -61.44 -51.27 8.77
N ASP A 269 -62.25 -50.24 8.52
CA ASP A 269 -62.60 -49.76 7.18
C ASP A 269 -61.37 -49.25 6.40
N LYS A 270 -61.38 -49.49 5.09
CA LYS A 270 -60.36 -49.05 4.12
C LYS A 270 -60.79 -47.83 3.30
N LYS A 271 -61.91 -47.14 3.63
CA LYS A 271 -62.42 -45.98 2.87
C LYS A 271 -62.93 -44.80 3.73
N ASP A 272 -62.06 -44.23 4.58
CA ASP A 272 -62.26 -42.86 5.09
C ASP A 272 -61.41 -41.88 4.25
N PRO A 273 -62.03 -41.00 3.43
CA PRO A 273 -61.31 -40.08 2.54
C PRO A 273 -60.71 -38.85 3.24
N ASN A 274 -60.91 -38.64 4.54
CA ASN A 274 -60.39 -37.46 5.28
C ASN A 274 -59.57 -37.83 6.53
N ARG A 275 -58.88 -39.00 6.52
CA ARG A 275 -58.06 -39.45 7.66
C ARG A 275 -56.55 -39.22 7.44
N PRO A 276 -55.96 -38.09 7.88
CA PRO A 276 -54.52 -37.86 7.78
C PRO A 276 -53.78 -38.82 8.72
N ARG A 277 -52.80 -39.55 8.19
CA ARG A 277 -52.11 -40.59 8.95
C ARG A 277 -50.73 -40.90 8.39
N TYR A 278 -49.79 -40.01 8.68
CA TYR A 278 -48.37 -40.36 8.63
C TYR A 278 -48.10 -41.50 9.63
N THR A 279 -47.31 -42.49 9.24
CA THR A 279 -46.74 -43.42 10.22
C THR A 279 -45.74 -42.69 11.13
N LEU A 280 -45.41 -43.27 12.30
CA LEU A 280 -44.36 -42.72 13.18
C LEU A 280 -42.96 -42.70 12.53
N ASN A 281 -42.80 -43.37 11.39
CA ASN A 281 -41.59 -43.33 10.58
C ASN A 281 -41.69 -42.21 9.56
N GLU A 282 -42.78 -42.12 8.77
CA GLU A 282 -43.02 -40.99 7.87
C GLU A 282 -42.97 -39.63 8.59
N LEU A 283 -43.47 -39.54 9.83
CA LEU A 283 -43.33 -38.31 10.62
C LEU A 283 -41.87 -38.02 11.00
N ARG A 284 -41.05 -39.04 11.28
CA ARG A 284 -39.60 -38.84 11.47
C ARG A 284 -38.92 -38.43 10.17
N ASP A 285 -39.27 -39.07 9.06
CA ASP A 285 -38.69 -38.80 7.74
C ASP A 285 -39.02 -37.37 7.30
N VAL A 286 -40.28 -36.92 7.43
CA VAL A 286 -40.69 -35.53 7.18
C VAL A 286 -40.03 -34.54 8.16
N LEU A 287 -39.81 -34.92 9.43
CA LEU A 287 -39.08 -34.06 10.38
C LEU A 287 -37.58 -33.96 10.06
N LEU A 288 -36.97 -35.03 9.54
CA LEU A 288 -35.58 -35.07 9.06
C LEU A 288 -35.43 -34.28 7.77
N GLU A 289 -36.28 -34.53 6.77
CA GLU A 289 -36.32 -33.80 5.50
C GLU A 289 -36.55 -32.30 5.74
N ARG A 290 -37.50 -31.94 6.60
CA ARG A 290 -37.69 -30.54 7.05
C ARG A 290 -36.44 -29.97 7.74
N ASN A 291 -35.72 -30.75 8.54
CA ASN A 291 -34.48 -30.28 9.17
C ASN A 291 -33.36 -30.09 8.15
N GLU A 292 -33.18 -31.01 7.20
CA GLU A 292 -32.23 -30.86 6.09
C GLU A 292 -32.56 -29.66 5.20
N LEU A 293 -33.83 -29.48 4.84
CA LEU A 293 -34.31 -28.33 4.09
C LEU A 293 -34.11 -27.03 4.88
N LYS A 294 -34.21 -27.06 6.21
CA LYS A 294 -33.92 -25.90 7.06
C LYS A 294 -32.42 -25.57 7.09
N THR A 295 -31.53 -26.56 7.10
CA THR A 295 -30.08 -26.34 6.96
C THR A 295 -29.75 -25.76 5.59
N LYS A 296 -30.26 -26.37 4.50
CA LYS A 296 -30.10 -25.88 3.12
C LYS A 296 -30.68 -24.48 2.92
N LEU A 297 -31.78 -24.14 3.59
CA LEU A 297 -32.35 -22.80 3.57
C LEU A 297 -31.42 -21.77 4.23
N ILE A 298 -30.81 -22.11 5.39
CA ILE A 298 -29.82 -21.25 6.04
C ILE A 298 -28.59 -21.06 5.16
N GLU A 299 -28.06 -22.13 4.56
CA GLU A 299 -26.92 -22.06 3.63
C GLU A 299 -27.23 -21.14 2.42
N VAL A 300 -28.42 -21.27 1.82
CA VAL A 300 -28.85 -20.44 0.69
C VAL A 300 -29.19 -19.00 1.13
N GLU A 301 -29.69 -18.78 2.34
CA GLU A 301 -29.89 -17.44 2.92
C GLU A 301 -28.54 -16.74 3.20
N GLU A 302 -27.52 -17.47 3.69
CA GLU A 302 -26.15 -16.97 3.88
C GLU A 302 -25.47 -16.65 2.54
N GLU A 303 -25.61 -17.51 1.51
CA GLU A 303 -25.14 -17.22 0.15
C GLU A 303 -25.86 -16.01 -0.45
N LEU A 304 -27.19 -15.91 -0.30
CA LEU A 304 -27.97 -14.77 -0.77
C LEU A 304 -27.61 -13.49 -0.02
N GLU A 305 -27.28 -13.54 1.27
CA GLU A 305 -26.82 -12.38 2.04
C GLU A 305 -25.40 -11.95 1.64
N TYR A 306 -24.53 -12.88 1.26
CA TYR A 306 -23.22 -12.59 0.66
C TYR A 306 -23.35 -11.89 -0.71
N TYR A 307 -24.31 -12.29 -1.54
CA TYR A 307 -24.56 -11.68 -2.86
C TYR A 307 -25.56 -10.52 -2.84
N LYS A 308 -26.18 -10.22 -1.68
CA LYS A 308 -27.07 -9.06 -1.52
C LYS A 308 -26.23 -7.79 -1.60
N PRO A 309 -26.40 -6.93 -2.62
CA PRO A 309 -25.64 -5.70 -2.67
C PRO A 309 -25.99 -4.86 -1.44
N ARG A 310 -24.96 -4.47 -0.66
CA ARG A 310 -25.12 -3.40 0.34
C ARG A 310 -25.64 -2.17 -0.39
N SER A 311 -26.91 -1.87 -0.19
CA SER A 311 -27.54 -0.67 -0.73
C SER A 311 -26.93 0.54 -0.02
N GLU A 312 -26.02 1.22 -0.71
CA GLU A 312 -25.51 2.55 -0.39
C GLU A 312 -24.84 2.69 0.99
N ASP A 313 -23.62 2.14 1.12
CA ASP A 313 -22.63 2.81 1.97
C ASP A 313 -22.29 4.17 1.28
N PRO A 314 -22.65 5.34 1.87
CA PRO A 314 -22.33 6.63 1.28
C PRO A 314 -20.80 6.79 1.21
N PRO A 315 -20.27 7.56 0.23
CA PRO A 315 -18.83 7.68 0.05
C PRO A 315 -18.17 8.16 1.34
N VAL A 316 -17.25 7.36 1.87
CA VAL A 316 -16.44 7.68 3.05
C VAL A 316 -15.45 8.77 2.68
N GLN A 317 -15.97 10.00 2.56
CA GLN A 317 -15.19 11.20 2.54
C GLN A 317 -14.74 11.47 3.98
N GLY A 318 -13.68 10.76 4.38
CA GLY A 318 -12.88 11.20 5.53
C GLY A 318 -12.50 12.68 5.37
N PRO A 319 -12.23 13.42 6.45
CA PRO A 319 -11.95 14.85 6.37
C PRO A 319 -10.89 15.12 5.31
N ILE A 320 -11.29 15.70 4.18
CA ILE A 320 -10.34 16.06 3.14
C ILE A 320 -9.39 17.05 3.79
N ASN A 321 -8.13 16.65 3.92
CA ASN A 321 -7.04 17.58 4.15
C ASN A 321 -7.16 18.60 3.03
N LYS A 322 -7.59 19.83 3.35
CA LYS A 322 -7.57 20.93 2.40
C LYS A 322 -6.15 20.98 1.84
N GLU A 323 -6.01 20.70 0.55
CA GLU A 323 -4.73 20.85 -0.09
C GLU A 323 -4.26 22.30 0.09
N PRO A 324 -2.98 22.54 0.40
CA PRO A 324 -2.47 23.90 0.54
C PRO A 324 -2.76 24.70 -0.73
N ASP A 325 -3.27 25.93 -0.58
CA ASP A 325 -3.85 26.74 -1.67
C ASP A 325 -2.90 26.91 -2.88
N ASP A 326 -1.59 26.78 -2.67
CA ASP A 326 -0.56 26.77 -3.72
C ASP A 326 -0.79 25.70 -4.81
N LYS A 327 -1.47 24.58 -4.51
CA LYS A 327 -1.81 23.54 -5.49
C LYS A 327 -3.05 23.87 -6.32
N LEU A 328 -4.01 24.61 -5.77
CA LEU A 328 -5.27 24.93 -6.43
C LEU A 328 -5.11 26.02 -7.50
N TYR A 329 -4.10 26.87 -7.38
CA TYR A 329 -3.79 27.92 -8.36
C TYR A 329 -2.29 27.95 -8.75
N PRO A 330 -1.81 26.96 -9.55
CA PRO A 330 -0.45 26.96 -10.05
C PRO A 330 -0.16 28.22 -10.88
N GLY A 331 0.67 29.11 -10.33
CA GLY A 331 1.05 30.38 -10.97
C GLY A 331 0.49 31.65 -10.32
N MET A 332 -0.44 31.55 -9.37
CA MET A 332 -0.89 32.71 -8.58
C MET A 332 0.19 33.10 -7.56
N LYS A 333 1.17 33.91 -7.99
CA LYS A 333 2.26 34.37 -7.12
C LYS A 333 1.67 35.06 -5.88
N ARG A 334 1.94 34.51 -4.70
CA ARG A 334 1.60 35.17 -3.42
C ARG A 334 2.15 36.59 -3.45
N ASP A 335 1.31 37.59 -3.19
CA ASP A 335 1.76 38.98 -3.14
C ASP A 335 2.91 39.11 -2.14
N SER A 336 4.07 39.58 -2.64
CA SER A 336 5.29 39.67 -1.85
C SER A 336 5.06 40.52 -0.62
N GLY A 337 5.80 40.26 0.47
CA GLY A 337 5.74 41.09 1.68
C GLY A 337 5.97 42.58 1.37
N ILE A 338 6.81 42.86 0.38
CA ILE A 338 7.03 44.18 -0.20
C ILE A 338 5.76 44.75 -0.82
N ARG A 339 4.99 43.99 -1.63
CA ARG A 339 3.74 44.51 -2.20
C ARG A 339 2.71 44.88 -1.11
N LYS A 340 2.64 44.09 -0.03
CA LYS A 340 1.82 44.41 1.14
C LYS A 340 2.34 45.65 1.90
N PHE A 341 3.65 45.80 2.03
CA PHE A 341 4.29 46.97 2.63
C PHE A 341 3.99 48.25 1.82
N PHE A 342 4.12 48.22 0.50
CA PHE A 342 3.78 49.37 -0.35
C PHE A 342 2.27 49.65 -0.37
N GLN A 343 1.40 48.63 -0.32
CA GLN A 343 -0.04 48.85 -0.15
C GLN A 343 -0.38 49.46 1.22
N PHE A 344 0.35 49.13 2.28
CA PHE A 344 0.19 49.73 3.60
C PHE A 344 0.72 51.17 3.68
N ILE A 345 1.84 51.48 3.02
CA ILE A 345 2.46 52.81 3.03
C ILE A 345 1.75 53.80 2.07
N PHE A 346 1.26 53.34 0.92
CA PHE A 346 0.73 54.19 -0.15
C PHE A 346 -0.76 53.97 -0.49
N GLY A 347 -1.42 52.97 0.12
CA GLY A 347 -2.79 52.59 -0.24
C GLY A 347 -3.90 53.37 0.45
N ASP A 348 -3.62 54.12 1.51
CA ASP A 348 -4.63 54.82 2.32
C ASP A 348 -4.99 56.22 1.75
N GLY A 349 -5.11 56.29 0.42
CA GLY A 349 -5.00 57.54 -0.32
C GLY A 349 -5.81 57.67 -1.60
N GLN A 350 -6.82 56.82 -1.83
CA GLN A 350 -8.02 57.10 -2.67
C GLN A 350 -8.90 55.86 -2.84
N ASN A 351 -10.16 55.93 -2.38
CA ASN A 351 -11.33 55.88 -3.27
C ASN A 351 -12.63 55.95 -2.45
N ASP A 352 -13.24 57.13 -2.42
CA ASP A 352 -14.64 57.29 -2.06
C ASP A 352 -15.54 56.98 -3.28
N THR A 353 -16.81 56.67 -3.03
CA THR A 353 -17.93 56.58 -3.99
C THR A 353 -17.93 55.45 -5.04
N ARG A 354 -18.57 54.32 -4.69
CA ARG A 354 -19.67 53.77 -5.52
C ARG A 354 -20.80 53.22 -4.64
N GLN A 355 -21.83 54.05 -4.42
CA GLN A 355 -23.13 53.60 -3.92
C GLN A 355 -23.93 52.80 -4.97
N ARG A 356 -25.01 52.16 -4.49
CA ARG A 356 -26.16 51.56 -5.23
C ARG A 356 -25.89 50.17 -5.82
N LYS A 357 -26.73 49.15 -5.58
CA LYS A 357 -28.09 49.10 -4.97
C LYS A 357 -28.36 47.72 -4.33
N HIS A 358 -29.15 47.70 -3.26
CA HIS A 358 -30.02 46.55 -2.96
C HIS A 358 -31.18 46.50 -3.97
N SER A 359 -31.49 45.32 -4.49
CA SER A 359 -32.84 45.00 -4.98
C SER A 359 -33.13 43.50 -4.85
N THR A 360 -34.13 43.24 -4.03
CA THR A 360 -34.97 42.05 -3.82
C THR A 360 -35.12 41.14 -5.05
N GLN A 361 -34.90 39.83 -4.81
CA GLN A 361 -35.77 38.71 -5.21
C GLN A 361 -36.55 38.81 -6.55
N GLU A 362 -36.22 37.92 -7.50
CA GLU A 362 -37.29 37.19 -8.21
C GLU A 362 -36.81 35.83 -8.76
N ARG A 363 -37.74 34.88 -8.85
CA ARG A 363 -37.54 33.57 -9.50
C ARG A 363 -37.66 33.77 -11.01
N ASN A 364 -36.99 32.95 -11.81
CA ASN A 364 -37.63 32.14 -12.86
C ASN A 364 -36.63 31.31 -13.69
N LEU A 365 -36.93 30.01 -13.84
CA LEU A 365 -36.60 29.21 -15.03
C LEU A 365 -37.44 29.77 -16.21
N PRO A 366 -37.01 29.72 -17.50
CA PRO A 366 -36.66 28.47 -18.20
C PRO A 366 -35.45 28.62 -19.17
N ARG A 367 -35.07 27.66 -20.03
CA ARG A 367 -35.69 26.39 -20.46
C ARG A 367 -34.60 25.37 -20.80
#